data_AF-A0ABC8U4M0-F1
#
_entry.id   AF-A0ABC8U4M0-F1
#
_cell.length_a   1.000
_cell.length_b   1.000
_cell.length_c   1.000
_cell.angle_alpha   90.00
_cell.angle_beta   90.00
_cell.angle_gamma   90.00
#
_symmetry.space_group_name_H-M   'P 1'
#
loop_
_entity.id
_entity.type
_entity.pdbx_description
1 polymer ?
#
loop_
_entity_poly.entity_id
_entity_poly.type
_entity_poly.pdbx_seq_one_letter_code
_entity_poly.pdbx_strand_id
1 'polypeptide(L)'
;MMGITSEGSECVRISKLSNNKKEYMPVEPNFCTVVPRALNSLFQQWDAQPPAGLWNISGEPCTGTSINTTELEDPINNPSIKCDCNFENGTTCHIIQMRVYGQNTRGVIPEVLTAFTYLEFLKIDQNSHRGPLP
;
A
#
# COMPACT_ATOMS: atom_id res chain seq x y z
N MET A 1 15.76 5.78 -12.94
CA MET A 1 14.51 5.71 -12.16
C MET A 1 13.40 5.29 -13.11
N MET A 2 12.72 4.17 -12.84
CA MET A 2 11.47 3.82 -13.52
C MET A 2 10.36 4.64 -12.86
N GLY A 3 9.51 5.29 -13.65
CA GLY A 3 8.35 6.03 -13.17
C GLY A 3 7.09 5.26 -13.52
N ILE A 4 6.22 5.06 -12.55
CA ILE A 4 4.89 4.50 -12.75
C ILE A 4 3.94 5.69 -12.94
N THR A 5 3.30 5.80 -14.09
CA THR A 5 2.25 6.80 -14.33
C THR A 5 0.92 6.09 -14.50
N SER A 6 -0.10 6.50 -13.75
CA SER A 6 -1.46 6.00 -13.90
C SER A 6 -2.15 6.70 -15.08
N GLU A 7 -2.47 5.97 -16.14
CA GLU A 7 -3.52 6.36 -17.10
C GLU A 7 -4.68 5.40 -16.89
N GLY A 8 -5.81 5.92 -16.39
CA GLY A 8 -7.10 5.22 -16.30
C GLY A 8 -7.06 3.78 -15.75
N SER A 9 -7.30 3.60 -14.45
CA SER A 9 -7.65 2.31 -13.80
C SER A 9 -6.68 1.12 -13.92
N GLU A 10 -5.72 1.12 -14.84
CA GLU A 10 -4.78 0.04 -15.10
C GLU A 10 -3.37 0.47 -14.68
N CYS A 11 -2.78 -0.24 -13.72
CA CYS A 11 -1.34 -0.10 -13.49
C CYS A 11 -0.63 -0.74 -14.68
N VAL A 12 0.14 0.01 -15.43
CA VAL A 12 1.00 -0.51 -16.52
C VAL A 12 2.44 -0.49 -16.02
N ARG A 13 3.14 -1.62 -16.10
CA ARG A 13 4.60 -1.63 -15.96
C ARG A 13 5.24 -1.01 -17.19
N ILE A 14 5.93 0.12 -17.02
CA ILE A 14 6.78 0.68 -18.07
C ILE A 14 8.19 0.08 -17.90
N SER A 15 8.56 -0.88 -18.74
CA SER A 15 9.96 -1.29 -18.85
C SER A 15 10.80 -0.15 -19.43
N LYS A 16 12.08 -0.04 -19.02
CA LYS A 16 13.03 0.99 -19.46
C LYS A 16 12.94 1.23 -20.98
N LEU A 17 12.83 2.50 -21.36
CA LEU A 17 12.91 2.96 -22.74
C LEU A 17 14.29 2.65 -23.33
N SER A 18 14.43 1.52 -24.02
CA SER A 18 15.29 1.49 -25.21
C SER A 18 14.37 1.47 -26.43
N ASN A 19 14.46 2.51 -27.26
CA ASN A 19 13.85 2.63 -28.59
C ASN A 19 12.39 3.13 -28.70
N ASN A 20 11.91 4.02 -27.82
CA ASN A 20 10.64 4.76 -28.01
C ASN A 20 9.39 3.90 -28.29
N LYS A 21 9.40 2.61 -27.92
CA LYS A 21 8.23 1.75 -27.91
C LYS A 21 7.80 1.57 -26.46
N LYS A 22 6.58 2.02 -26.14
CA LYS A 22 5.87 1.63 -24.92
C LYS A 22 5.41 0.19 -25.16
N GLU A 23 6.03 -0.77 -24.49
CA GLU A 23 5.55 -2.16 -24.51
C GLU A 23 4.77 -2.41 -23.22
N TYR A 24 3.48 -2.68 -23.39
CA TYR A 24 2.55 -2.93 -22.31
C TYR A 24 2.69 -4.41 -21.95
N MET A 25 3.36 -4.71 -20.84
CA MET A 25 3.32 -6.07 -20.29
C MET A 25 1.92 -6.31 -19.71
N PRO A 26 1.23 -7.41 -20.08
CA PRO A 26 -0.06 -7.73 -19.47
C PRO A 26 0.15 -8.05 -17.99
N VAL A 27 -0.29 -7.14 -17.13
CA VAL A 27 -0.45 -7.41 -15.69
C VAL A 27 -1.78 -8.15 -15.54
N GLU A 28 -1.84 -9.18 -14.69
CA GLU A 28 -3.11 -9.87 -14.45
C GLU A 28 -4.17 -8.86 -13.97
N PRO A 29 -5.35 -8.80 -14.61
CA PRO A 29 -6.32 -7.71 -14.45
C PRO A 29 -6.87 -7.56 -13.02
N ASN A 30 -6.65 -8.56 -12.17
CA ASN A 30 -7.12 -8.58 -10.80
C ASN A 30 -6.09 -8.02 -9.80
N PHE A 31 -4.80 -7.98 -10.12
CA PHE A 31 -3.78 -7.64 -9.12
C PHE A 31 -3.61 -6.14 -8.90
N CYS A 32 -3.66 -5.36 -9.98
CA CYS A 32 -3.46 -3.90 -9.95
C CYS A 32 -4.62 -3.12 -9.29
N THR A 33 -5.80 -3.72 -9.20
CA THR A 33 -6.95 -3.08 -8.55
C THR A 33 -7.16 -3.54 -7.12
N VAL A 34 -6.70 -4.73 -6.73
CA VAL A 34 -7.02 -5.29 -5.42
C VAL A 34 -6.27 -4.58 -4.30
N VAL A 35 -4.94 -4.38 -4.40
CA VAL A 35 -4.16 -3.81 -3.29
C VAL A 35 -4.53 -2.35 -2.97
N PRO A 36 -4.60 -1.42 -3.95
CA PRO A 36 -5.01 -0.04 -3.64
C PRO A 36 -6.46 0.06 -3.15
N ARG A 37 -7.38 -0.75 -3.70
CA ARG A 37 -8.77 -0.78 -3.25
C ARG A 37 -8.90 -1.38 -1.85
N ALA A 38 -8.16 -2.45 -1.56
CA ALA A 38 -8.10 -3.07 -0.26
C ALA A 38 -7.60 -2.09 0.80
N LEU A 39 -6.52 -1.37 0.48
CA LEU A 39 -5.93 -0.37 1.37
C LEU A 39 -6.88 0.80 1.63
N ASN A 40 -7.52 1.31 0.58
CA ASN A 40 -8.52 2.36 0.72
C ASN A 40 -9.74 1.88 1.54
N SER A 41 -10.24 0.67 1.28
CA SER A 41 -11.36 0.10 2.05
C SER A 41 -11.01 -0.09 3.52
N LEU A 42 -9.80 -0.56 3.82
CA LEU A 42 -9.31 -0.75 5.18
C LEU A 42 -9.29 0.57 5.95
N PHE A 43 -8.66 1.61 5.38
CA PHE A 43 -8.54 2.89 6.04
C PHE A 43 -9.87 3.65 6.14
N GLN A 44 -10.80 3.45 5.19
CA GLN A 44 -12.19 3.93 5.33
C GLN A 44 -12.92 3.25 6.49
N GLN A 45 -12.82 1.92 6.62
CA GLN A 45 -13.46 1.18 7.71
C GLN A 45 -12.92 1.58 9.09
N TRP A 46 -11.63 1.92 9.14
CA TRP A 46 -10.96 2.38 10.35
C TRP A 46 -11.09 3.88 10.60
N ASP A 47 -11.69 4.64 9.69
CA ASP A 47 -11.70 6.11 9.69
C ASP A 47 -10.30 6.72 9.86
N ALA A 48 -9.29 6.04 9.32
CA ALA A 48 -7.89 6.44 9.41
C ALA A 48 -7.52 7.25 8.16
N GLN A 49 -6.98 8.46 8.36
CA GLN A 49 -6.59 9.35 7.27
C GLN A 49 -5.07 9.41 7.15
N PRO A 50 -4.49 9.01 6.01
CA PRO A 50 -3.05 9.09 5.82
C PRO A 50 -2.57 10.55 5.82
N PRO A 51 -1.37 10.81 6.37
CA PRO A 51 -0.77 12.14 6.34
C PRO A 51 -0.54 12.61 4.90
N ALA A 52 -1.02 13.83 4.60
CA ALA A 52 -0.96 14.39 3.26
C ALA A 52 0.49 14.54 2.76
N GLY A 53 0.76 14.06 1.55
CA GLY A 53 2.05 14.22 0.89
C GLY A 53 3.15 13.25 1.33
N LEU A 54 2.90 12.35 2.29
CA LEU A 54 3.88 11.35 2.70
C LEU A 54 3.83 10.07 1.88
N TRP A 55 2.62 9.62 1.49
CA TRP A 55 2.36 8.50 0.59
C TRP A 55 0.93 8.62 0.02
N ASN A 56 0.61 7.88 -1.05
CA ASN A 56 -0.61 8.10 -1.83
C ASN A 56 -1.58 6.91 -1.80
N ILE A 57 -2.64 7.00 -0.99
CA ILE A 57 -3.70 5.99 -0.89
C ILE A 57 -4.58 5.87 -2.14
N SER A 58 -4.75 6.95 -2.89
CA SER A 58 -5.63 7.02 -4.07
C SER A 58 -4.88 6.71 -5.38
N GLY A 59 -3.57 6.47 -5.30
CA GLY A 59 -2.69 6.19 -6.44
C GLY A 59 -1.81 4.99 -6.17
N GLU A 60 -0.50 5.13 -6.40
CA GLU A 60 0.49 4.11 -6.07
C GLU A 60 0.92 4.23 -4.60
N PRO A 61 0.50 3.31 -3.71
CA PRO A 61 0.80 3.39 -2.28
C PRO A 61 2.29 3.23 -1.98
N CYS A 62 3.04 2.48 -2.80
CA CYS A 62 4.47 2.27 -2.63
C CYS A 62 5.31 3.43 -3.21
N THR A 63 5.00 4.66 -2.79
CA THR A 63 5.75 5.88 -3.08
C THR A 63 6.06 6.69 -1.82
N GLY A 64 7.04 7.60 -1.92
CA GLY A 64 7.39 8.52 -0.84
C GLY A 64 7.95 7.81 0.40
N THR A 65 7.34 8.06 1.55
CA THR A 65 7.77 7.52 2.85
C THR A 65 7.64 6.00 2.96
N SER A 66 6.85 5.36 2.10
CA SER A 66 6.65 3.90 2.12
C SER A 66 7.86 3.10 1.61
N ILE A 67 8.75 3.72 0.83
CA ILE A 67 9.92 3.05 0.20
C ILE A 67 11.26 3.71 0.58
N ASN A 68 11.25 4.84 1.27
CA ASN A 68 12.46 5.53 1.70
C ASN A 68 12.92 5.06 3.10
N THR A 69 13.87 5.79 3.69
CA THR A 69 14.44 5.51 5.01
C THR A 69 13.63 6.07 6.20
N THR A 70 12.47 6.69 5.99
CA THR A 70 11.61 7.18 7.09
C THR A 70 11.13 5.99 7.91
N GLU A 71 11.28 5.99 9.22
CA GLU A 71 10.87 4.84 10.04
C GLU A 71 9.35 4.62 10.00
N LEU A 72 8.91 3.36 10.11
CA LEU A 72 7.48 3.01 10.17
C LEU A 72 6.77 3.72 11.35
N GLU A 73 7.48 3.83 12.47
CA GLU A 73 6.96 4.42 13.72
C GLU A 73 7.21 5.92 13.85
N ASP A 74 7.70 6.58 12.79
CA ASP A 74 7.85 8.04 12.79
C ASP A 74 6.50 8.70 13.17
N PRO A 75 6.47 9.60 14.17
CA PRO A 75 5.23 10.26 14.59
C PRO A 75 4.49 10.99 13.47
N ILE A 76 5.19 11.51 12.46
CA ILE A 76 4.54 12.18 11.32
C ILE A 76 3.89 11.18 10.34
N ASN A 77 4.26 9.90 10.42
CA ASN A 77 3.80 8.85 9.53
C ASN A 77 2.84 7.91 10.27
N ASN A 78 1.57 8.32 10.39
CA ASN A 78 0.53 7.53 11.04
C ASN A 78 -0.87 7.90 10.49
N PRO A 79 -1.59 6.98 9.82
CA PRO A 79 -1.18 5.62 9.47
C PRO A 79 0.00 5.59 8.49
N SER A 80 0.77 4.51 8.54
CA SER A 80 1.94 4.31 7.69
C SER A 80 2.04 2.89 7.15
N ILE A 81 2.72 2.76 6.02
CA ILE A 81 3.05 1.49 5.40
C ILE A 81 4.54 1.47 5.03
N LYS A 82 5.10 0.27 4.91
CA LYS A 82 6.37 0.03 4.22
C LYS A 82 6.19 -0.98 3.12
N CYS A 83 6.82 -0.70 1.98
CA CYS A 83 6.87 -1.60 0.85
C CYS A 83 8.27 -2.15 0.65
N ASP A 84 8.34 -3.42 0.23
CA ASP A 84 9.52 -3.98 -0.42
C ASP A 84 9.24 -4.10 -1.91
N CYS A 85 10.11 -3.48 -2.71
CA CYS A 85 10.02 -3.41 -4.16
C CYS A 85 11.07 -4.27 -4.86
N ASN A 86 11.76 -5.16 -4.15
CA ASN A 86 12.79 -6.02 -4.74
C ASN A 86 12.23 -7.31 -5.37
N PHE A 87 10.92 -7.51 -5.32
CA PHE A 87 10.25 -8.64 -5.95
C PHE A 87 10.33 -8.57 -7.47
N GLU A 88 10.36 -9.74 -8.11
CA GLU A 88 10.41 -9.88 -9.58
C GLU A 88 11.48 -8.98 -10.23
N ASN A 89 12.71 -9.01 -9.71
CA ASN A 89 13.81 -8.19 -10.21
C ASN A 89 13.54 -6.67 -10.15
N GLY A 90 12.86 -6.21 -9.10
CA GLY A 90 12.65 -4.78 -8.87
C GLY A 90 11.40 -4.21 -9.54
N THR A 91 10.46 -5.06 -9.96
CA THR A 91 9.32 -4.65 -10.78
C THR A 91 7.97 -4.78 -10.06
N THR A 92 7.88 -5.55 -8.96
CA THR A 92 6.71 -5.61 -8.08
C THR A 92 7.05 -5.01 -6.73
N CYS A 93 6.13 -4.21 -6.18
CA CYS A 93 6.15 -3.77 -4.80
C CYS A 93 5.05 -4.46 -4.00
N HIS A 94 5.38 -4.86 -2.78
CA HIS A 94 4.43 -5.41 -1.83
C HIS A 94 4.50 -4.65 -0.51
N ILE A 95 3.33 -4.40 0.10
CA ILE A 95 3.26 -3.83 1.45
C ILE A 95 3.68 -4.94 2.42
N ILE A 96 4.79 -4.73 3.12
CA ILE A 96 5.36 -5.69 4.08
C ILE A 96 5.14 -5.26 5.53
N GLN A 97 4.90 -3.97 5.78
CA GLN A 97 4.59 -3.49 7.13
C GLN A 97 3.46 -2.46 7.07
N MET A 98 2.61 -2.47 8.08
CA MET A 98 1.51 -1.52 8.23
C MET A 98 1.34 -1.11 9.69
N ARG A 99 1.08 0.18 9.90
CA ARG A 99 0.83 0.74 11.22
C ARG A 99 -0.38 1.68 11.19
N VAL A 100 -1.28 1.47 12.14
CA VAL A 100 -2.39 2.36 12.49
C VAL A 100 -2.40 2.47 14.01
N TYR A 101 -1.77 3.51 14.55
CA TYR A 101 -1.50 3.60 15.98
C TYR A 101 -2.35 4.70 16.62
N GLY A 102 -3.11 4.38 17.66
CA GLY A 102 -3.77 5.41 18.47
C GLY A 102 -4.75 6.32 17.70
N GLN A 103 -5.33 5.83 16.60
CA GLN A 103 -6.27 6.58 15.75
C GLN A 103 -7.72 6.45 16.24
N ASN A 104 -7.92 5.89 17.44
CA ASN A 104 -9.24 5.58 18.00
C ASN A 104 -10.08 4.67 17.08
N THR A 105 -9.44 3.82 16.27
CA THR A 105 -10.16 2.87 15.41
C THR A 105 -10.88 1.84 16.27
N ARG A 106 -12.06 1.38 15.82
CA ARG A 106 -12.94 0.50 16.61
C ARG A 106 -13.55 -0.60 15.75
N GLY A 107 -14.05 -1.64 16.40
CA GLY A 107 -14.80 -2.72 15.75
C GLY A 107 -13.94 -3.92 15.38
N VAL A 108 -14.43 -4.74 14.45
CA VAL A 108 -13.72 -5.95 14.01
C VAL A 108 -12.47 -5.59 13.21
N ILE A 109 -11.50 -6.50 13.21
CA ILE A 109 -10.35 -6.42 12.31
C ILE A 109 -10.86 -6.85 10.92
N PRO A 110 -10.81 -5.99 9.90
CA PRO A 110 -11.42 -6.28 8.61
C PRO A 110 -10.75 -7.44 7.86
N GLU A 111 -11.55 -8.31 7.23
CA GLU A 111 -11.07 -9.45 6.42
C GLU A 111 -10.20 -9.00 5.24
N VAL A 112 -10.39 -7.78 4.75
CA VAL A 112 -9.58 -7.19 3.68
C VAL A 112 -8.07 -7.15 4.01
N LEU A 113 -7.68 -7.26 5.28
CA LEU A 113 -6.27 -7.42 5.66
C LEU A 113 -5.62 -8.68 5.06
N THR A 114 -6.41 -9.72 4.76
CA THR A 114 -5.93 -10.95 4.12
C THR A 114 -5.47 -10.74 2.66
N ALA A 115 -5.87 -9.63 2.04
CA ALA A 115 -5.41 -9.25 0.70
C ALA A 115 -3.93 -8.81 0.67
N PHE A 116 -3.35 -8.45 1.82
CA PHE A 116 -1.93 -8.09 1.93
C PHE A 116 -1.11 -9.34 2.25
N THR A 117 -0.98 -10.24 1.27
CA THR A 117 -0.37 -11.57 1.43
C THR A 117 1.12 -11.55 1.79
N TYR A 118 1.78 -10.40 1.65
CA TYR A 118 3.19 -10.18 1.99
C TYR A 118 3.35 -9.37 3.29
N LEU A 119 2.27 -9.07 4.01
CA LEU A 119 2.33 -8.30 5.23
C LEU A 119 3.00 -9.13 6.35
N GLU A 120 4.19 -8.70 6.75
CA GLU A 120 5.01 -9.35 7.78
C GLU A 120 4.81 -8.71 9.16
N PHE A 121 4.43 -7.43 9.19
CA PHE A 121 4.25 -6.68 10.41
C PHE A 121 3.00 -5.82 10.37
N LEU A 122 2.11 -6.02 11.36
CA LEU A 122 0.90 -5.22 11.54
C LEU A 122 0.87 -4.64 12.96
N LYS A 123 0.92 -3.31 13.06
CA LYS A 123 0.83 -2.57 14.33
C LYS A 123 -0.48 -1.79 14.40
N ILE A 124 -1.42 -2.27 15.21
CA ILE A 124 -2.76 -1.66 15.42
C ILE A 124 -3.05 -1.38 16.89
N ASP A 125 -2.00 -1.24 17.70
CA ASP A 125 -2.06 -0.94 19.13
C ASP A 125 -2.63 0.45 19.43
N GLN A 126 -3.09 0.62 20.68
CA GLN A 126 -3.79 1.81 21.16
C GLN A 126 -5.09 2.14 20.40
N ASN A 127 -5.69 1.12 19.76
CA ASN A 127 -7.05 1.17 19.23
C ASN A 127 -7.98 0.21 20.00
N SER A 128 -9.28 0.21 19.69
CA SER A 128 -10.30 -0.58 20.39
C SER A 128 -10.96 -1.60 19.46
N HIS A 129 -10.18 -2.57 18.98
CA HIS A 129 -10.68 -3.66 18.16
C HIS A 129 -11.31 -4.76 19.00
N ARG A 130 -12.41 -5.35 18.50
CA ARG A 130 -13.16 -6.44 19.15
C ARG A 130 -13.77 -7.36 18.11
N GLY A 131 -13.87 -8.65 18.42
CA GLY A 131 -14.47 -9.66 17.54
C GLY A 131 -13.44 -10.68 17.06
N PRO A 132 -13.80 -11.52 16.07
CA PRO A 132 -12.91 -12.54 15.54
C PRO A 132 -11.73 -11.90 14.79
N LEU A 133 -10.61 -12.62 14.79
CA LEU A 133 -9.51 -12.36 13.86
C LEU A 133 -9.87 -12.97 12.49
N PRO A 134 -9.60 -12.26 11.39
CA PRO A 134 -9.67 -12.82 10.03
C PRO A 134 -8.77 -14.05 9.83
#